data_AF-A0A2W4LHQ4-F1
#
_entry.id   AF-A0A2W4LHQ4-F1
#
_cell.length_a   1.000
_cell.length_b   1.000
_cell.length_c   1.000
_cell.angle_alpha   90.00
_cell.angle_beta   90.00
_cell.angle_gamma   90.00
#
_symmetry.space_group_name_H-M   'P 1'
#
loop_
_entity.id
_entity.type
_entity.pdbx_description
1 polymer ?
#
loop_
_entity_poly.entity_id
_entity_poly.type
_entity_poly.pdbx_seq_one_letter_code
_entity_poly.pdbx_strand_id
1 'polypeptide(L)'
;MTGPLGFFGAGPAYEALRTLAAEIRNSGAIPSALNLGNVYETDVVLAVIDHLEAHWAPRLRERRFARQAAKLRLTVAHGFDGVLDVLQLPPGVAPVDEAAESWIVENISAGGCGALVPSLRQDWLHVGCLLGMHYEGGSHWSVGIVRRLSRPDAQRMNVGIQVLSRAAQPVELRIETAYGLSLDTEVGVLLPPTHHGDELRLVVRPGVYVPGQRFKVEVPVGGQMLEPVDVVERGEDYELLRCREPEIF
;
A
#
# COMPACT_ATOMS: atom_id res chain seq x y z
N MET A 1 -13.08 4.24 19.67
CA MET A 1 -12.67 3.97 18.27
C MET A 1 -11.54 4.92 17.91
N THR A 2 -10.30 4.48 18.06
CA THR A 2 -9.11 5.22 17.65
C THR A 2 -8.57 4.51 16.41
N GLY A 3 -8.89 5.03 15.22
CA GLY A 3 -8.26 4.57 13.98
C GLY A 3 -6.74 4.79 14.05
N PRO A 4 -5.93 4.06 13.28
CA PRO A 4 -4.49 4.22 13.35
C PRO A 4 -4.14 5.60 12.78
N LEU A 5 -3.74 6.53 13.66
CA LEU A 5 -3.26 7.85 13.27
C LEU A 5 -2.18 7.71 12.19
N GLY A 6 -2.50 8.23 10.99
CA GLY A 6 -1.58 8.34 9.87
C GLY A 6 -0.75 9.60 10.04
N PHE A 7 0.57 9.45 10.07
CA PHE A 7 1.52 10.56 10.14
C PHE A 7 2.19 10.70 8.78
N PHE A 8 2.27 11.93 8.26
CA PHE A 8 2.92 12.24 7.00
C PHE A 8 4.26 12.92 7.26
N GLY A 9 5.36 12.36 6.78
CA GLY A 9 6.65 13.03 6.84
C GLY A 9 6.70 14.18 5.83
N ALA A 10 6.44 15.41 6.29
CA ALA A 10 6.38 16.59 5.40
C ALA A 10 7.75 17.18 5.02
N GLY A 11 8.86 16.58 5.50
CA GLY A 11 10.21 17.02 5.14
C GLY A 11 10.44 18.52 5.41
N PRO A 12 11.05 19.29 4.49
CA PRO A 12 11.24 20.74 4.64
C PRO A 12 9.93 21.52 4.78
N ALA A 13 8.81 20.98 4.27
CA ALA A 13 7.51 21.65 4.36
C ALA A 13 7.00 21.74 5.81
N TYR A 14 7.44 20.85 6.71
CA TYR A 14 7.09 20.95 8.13
C TYR A 14 7.67 22.23 8.76
N GLU A 15 8.95 22.53 8.52
CA GLU A 15 9.57 23.75 9.04
C GLU A 15 9.03 25.01 8.35
N ALA A 16 8.73 24.93 7.05
CA ALA A 16 8.06 26.03 6.34
C ALA A 16 6.67 26.31 6.92
N LEU A 17 5.90 25.27 7.25
CA LEU A 17 4.57 25.38 7.86
C LEU A 17 4.67 26.03 9.25
N ARG A 18 5.62 25.61 10.08
CA ARG A 18 5.87 26.21 11.40
C ARG A 18 6.27 27.67 11.33
N THR A 19 7.10 28.02 10.35
CA THR A 19 7.52 29.41 10.10
C THR A 19 6.33 30.27 9.72
N LEU A 20 5.49 29.79 8.80
CA LEU A 20 4.24 30.44 8.40
C LEU A 20 3.27 30.60 9.59
N ALA A 21 3.12 29.57 10.42
CA ALA A 21 2.30 29.62 11.62
C ALA A 21 2.78 30.72 12.59
N ALA A 22 4.09 30.81 12.81
CA ALA A 22 4.69 31.83 13.65
C ALA A 22 4.49 33.24 13.08
N GLU A 23 4.66 33.41 11.77
CA GLU A 23 4.43 34.68 11.08
C GLU A 23 2.98 35.16 11.25
N ILE A 24 2.00 34.29 10.97
CA ILE A 24 0.57 34.60 11.11
C ILE A 24 0.20 34.95 12.56
N ARG A 25 0.68 34.17 13.54
CA ARG A 25 0.41 34.43 14.96
C ARG A 25 1.02 35.76 15.43
N ASN A 26 2.15 36.16 14.86
CA ASN A 26 2.83 37.42 15.22
C ASN A 26 2.22 38.64 14.53
N SER A 27 1.86 38.52 13.24
CA SER A 27 1.32 39.62 12.45
C SER A 27 -0.19 39.81 12.62
N GLY A 28 -0.90 38.75 13.02
CA GLY A 28 -2.36 38.69 13.02
C GLY A 28 -2.97 38.69 11.61
N ALA A 29 -2.17 38.47 10.57
CA ALA A 29 -2.59 38.53 9.17
C ALA A 29 -1.99 37.40 8.34
N ILE A 30 -2.74 36.95 7.34
CA ILE A 30 -2.29 35.91 6.40
C ILE A 30 -1.36 36.56 5.35
N PRO A 31 -0.12 36.08 5.17
CA PRO A 31 0.79 36.61 4.16
C PRO A 31 0.21 36.51 2.75
N SER A 32 0.28 37.59 1.97
CA SER A 32 -0.27 37.63 0.61
C SER A 32 0.40 36.65 -0.37
N ALA A 33 1.60 36.17 -0.04
CA ALA A 33 2.29 35.11 -0.79
C ALA A 33 1.59 33.75 -0.65
N LEU A 34 0.80 33.54 0.41
CA LEU A 34 0.01 32.33 0.61
C LEU A 34 -1.29 32.42 -0.21
N ASN A 35 -1.23 31.96 -1.46
CA ASN A 35 -2.39 31.95 -2.34
C ASN A 35 -3.35 30.80 -1.99
N LEU A 36 -4.34 31.07 -1.13
CA LEU A 36 -5.37 30.12 -0.73
C LEU A 36 -6.55 30.03 -1.72
N GLY A 37 -6.53 30.81 -2.81
CA GLY A 37 -7.61 30.88 -3.79
C GLY A 37 -8.89 31.59 -3.32
N ASN A 38 -8.98 31.97 -2.04
CA ASN A 38 -10.04 32.77 -1.47
C ASN A 38 -9.55 33.50 -0.20
N VAL A 39 -10.35 34.43 0.33
CA VAL A 39 -10.12 35.09 1.62
C VAL A 39 -10.66 34.20 2.73
N TYR A 40 -9.84 33.95 3.73
CA TYR A 40 -10.19 33.16 4.91
C TYR A 40 -9.84 33.92 6.18
N GLU A 41 -10.58 33.65 7.24
CA GLU A 41 -10.28 34.20 8.57
C GLU A 41 -9.00 33.58 9.14
N THR A 42 -8.27 34.39 9.90
CA THR A 42 -6.93 34.01 10.41
C THR A 42 -7.00 32.82 11.37
N ASP A 43 -8.07 32.72 12.16
CA ASP A 43 -8.32 31.61 13.07
C ASP A 43 -8.56 30.28 12.34
N VAL A 44 -9.28 30.29 11.22
CA VAL A 44 -9.51 29.11 10.37
C VAL A 44 -8.20 28.61 9.78
N VAL A 45 -7.38 29.52 9.26
CA VAL A 45 -6.07 29.15 8.68
C VAL A 45 -5.15 28.59 9.76
N LEU A 46 -5.11 29.20 10.95
CA LEU A 46 -4.32 28.68 12.08
C LEU A 46 -4.83 27.31 12.55
N ALA A 47 -6.15 27.09 12.60
CA ALA A 47 -6.71 25.79 12.97
C ALA A 47 -6.32 24.68 11.98
N VAL A 48 -6.30 24.98 10.68
CA VAL A 48 -5.81 24.04 9.66
C VAL A 48 -4.31 23.79 9.82
N ILE A 49 -3.51 24.84 10.05
CA ILE A 49 -2.07 24.69 10.28
C ILE A 49 -1.80 23.85 11.53
N ASP A 50 -2.50 24.11 12.64
CA ASP A 50 -2.38 23.34 13.89
C ASP A 50 -2.75 21.86 13.66
N HIS A 51 -3.81 21.62 12.86
CA HIS A 51 -4.18 20.28 12.45
C HIS A 51 -3.06 19.62 11.63
N LEU A 52 -2.51 20.30 10.64
CA LEU A 52 -1.40 19.77 9.84
C LEU A 52 -0.15 19.52 10.68
N GLU A 53 0.23 20.43 11.59
CA GLU A 53 1.36 20.26 12.51
C GLU A 53 1.18 19.01 13.38
N ALA A 54 -0.03 18.77 13.90
CA ALA A 54 -0.33 17.58 14.70
C ALA A 54 -0.15 16.27 13.91
N HIS A 55 -0.38 16.30 12.59
CA HIS A 55 -0.28 15.13 11.71
C HIS A 55 1.05 15.01 10.95
N TRP A 56 1.81 16.11 10.86
CA TRP A 56 3.11 16.20 10.19
C TRP A 56 4.28 16.17 11.16
N ALA A 57 4.02 16.18 12.48
CA ALA A 57 5.03 16.15 13.51
C ALA A 57 6.04 14.99 13.31
N PRO A 58 7.35 15.24 13.50
CA PRO A 58 8.39 14.23 13.39
C PRO A 58 8.41 13.33 14.64
N ARG A 59 7.27 12.74 15.01
CA ARG A 59 7.33 11.48 15.76
C ARG A 59 7.51 10.40 14.73
N LEU A 60 8.77 10.03 14.51
CA LEU A 60 9.12 8.74 13.94
C LEU A 60 8.16 7.73 14.57
N ARG A 61 7.25 7.13 13.77
CA ARG A 61 6.60 5.88 14.23
C ARG A 61 7.73 5.04 14.79
N GLU A 62 7.65 4.68 16.07
CA GLU A 62 8.60 3.74 16.65
C GLU A 62 8.68 2.59 15.66
N ARG A 63 9.87 2.42 15.09
CA ARG A 63 10.04 1.54 13.94
C ARG A 63 9.71 0.15 14.44
N ARG A 64 8.58 -0.40 13.97
CA ARG A 64 8.11 -1.74 14.39
C ARG A 64 9.19 -2.81 14.16
N PHE A 65 10.08 -2.58 13.19
CA PHE A 65 11.20 -3.47 12.85
C PHE A 65 12.46 -2.67 12.55
N ALA A 66 13.61 -3.16 13.05
CA ALA A 66 14.92 -2.63 12.67
C ALA A 66 15.18 -2.84 11.17
N ARG A 67 15.91 -1.91 10.56
CA ARG A 67 16.31 -1.99 9.15
C ARG A 67 17.78 -2.40 9.06
N GLN A 68 18.06 -3.34 8.16
CA GLN A 68 19.40 -3.73 7.78
C GLN A 68 19.69 -3.11 6.41
N ALA A 69 20.88 -2.53 6.26
CA ALA A 69 21.36 -2.09 4.96
C ALA A 69 21.46 -3.31 4.04
N ALA A 70 20.97 -3.15 2.82
CA ALA A 70 21.01 -4.18 1.79
C ALA A 70 21.36 -3.51 0.46
N LYS A 71 22.00 -4.24 -0.45
CA LYS A 71 22.19 -3.83 -1.84
C LYS A 71 21.92 -5.05 -2.70
N LEU A 72 20.66 -5.20 -3.08
CA LEU A 72 20.21 -6.32 -3.91
C LEU A 72 19.23 -5.82 -4.96
N ARG A 73 19.11 -6.55 -6.07
CA ARG A 73 18.14 -6.26 -7.10
C ARG A 73 16.74 -6.69 -6.68
N LEU A 74 15.75 -5.87 -7.01
CA LEU A 74 14.33 -6.17 -6.85
C LEU A 74 13.67 -6.09 -8.22
N THR A 75 13.12 -7.21 -8.68
CA THR A 75 12.26 -7.23 -9.85
C THR A 75 10.83 -6.90 -9.42
N VAL A 76 10.17 -5.99 -10.11
CA VAL A 76 8.86 -5.45 -9.74
C VAL A 76 7.88 -5.53 -10.89
N ALA A 77 6.71 -6.14 -10.67
CA ALA A 77 5.54 -5.99 -11.53
C ALA A 77 4.53 -5.09 -10.81
N HIS A 78 3.81 -4.25 -11.56
CA HIS A 78 2.95 -3.22 -10.99
C HIS A 78 1.48 -3.47 -11.30
N GLY A 79 0.62 -2.98 -10.40
CA GLY A 79 -0.81 -3.15 -10.50
C GLY A 79 -1.29 -4.56 -10.18
N PHE A 80 -2.61 -4.71 -10.07
CA PHE A 80 -3.28 -5.96 -9.78
C PHE A 80 -3.00 -7.02 -10.86
N ASP A 81 -3.06 -6.62 -12.13
CA ASP A 81 -2.77 -7.51 -13.27
C ASP A 81 -1.32 -7.97 -13.29
N GLY A 82 -0.36 -7.05 -13.13
CA GLY A 82 1.05 -7.40 -13.07
C GLY A 82 1.37 -8.33 -11.89
N VAL A 83 0.71 -8.14 -10.73
CA VAL A 83 0.81 -9.07 -9.60
C VAL A 83 0.28 -10.45 -9.96
N LEU A 84 -0.89 -10.54 -10.58
CA LEU A 84 -1.47 -11.83 -10.96
C LEU A 84 -0.58 -12.57 -11.96
N ASP A 85 -0.04 -11.87 -12.96
CA ASP A 85 0.82 -12.46 -13.97
C ASP A 85 2.05 -13.10 -13.33
N VAL A 86 2.75 -12.37 -12.46
CA VAL A 86 3.99 -12.88 -11.85
C VAL A 86 3.76 -13.98 -10.81
N LEU A 87 2.61 -13.98 -10.12
CA LEU A 87 2.26 -15.03 -9.18
C LEU A 87 1.89 -16.36 -9.86
N GLN A 88 1.48 -16.31 -11.13
CA GLN A 88 1.16 -17.49 -11.94
C GLN A 88 2.39 -18.06 -12.68
N LEU A 89 3.52 -17.34 -12.68
CA LEU A 89 4.74 -17.83 -13.31
C LEU A 89 5.29 -19.08 -12.58
N PRO A 90 5.80 -20.08 -13.32
CA PRO A 90 6.52 -21.19 -12.71
C PRO A 90 7.77 -20.69 -11.94
N PRO A 91 8.17 -21.38 -10.86
CA PRO A 91 9.38 -21.03 -10.12
C PRO A 91 10.61 -20.95 -11.03
N GLY A 92 11.36 -19.85 -10.93
CA GLY A 92 12.58 -19.61 -11.71
C GLY A 92 12.34 -19.05 -13.13
N VAL A 93 11.10 -18.83 -13.54
CA VAL A 93 10.79 -18.16 -14.81
C VAL A 93 10.76 -16.65 -14.57
N ALA A 94 11.55 -15.92 -15.37
CA ALA A 94 11.53 -14.46 -15.36
C ALA A 94 10.30 -13.93 -16.12
N PRO A 95 9.67 -12.84 -15.66
CA PRO A 95 8.63 -12.14 -16.41
C PRO A 95 9.21 -11.56 -17.71
N VAL A 96 8.35 -11.35 -18.70
CA VAL A 96 8.74 -10.69 -19.96
C VAL A 96 9.16 -9.24 -19.65
N ASP A 97 10.26 -8.77 -20.26
CA ASP A 97 10.93 -7.49 -19.92
C ASP A 97 10.02 -6.24 -19.93
N GLU A 98 8.89 -6.25 -20.65
CA GLU A 98 7.93 -5.13 -20.65
C GLU A 98 7.00 -5.12 -19.41
N ALA A 99 6.84 -6.25 -18.73
CA ALA A 99 5.93 -6.41 -17.60
C ALA A 99 6.59 -6.17 -16.24
N ALA A 100 7.93 -6.08 -16.18
CA ALA A 100 8.66 -6.00 -14.92
C ALA A 100 9.86 -5.05 -14.97
N GLU A 101 10.05 -4.33 -13.86
CA GLU A 101 11.14 -3.38 -13.68
C GLU A 101 12.19 -3.86 -12.70
N SER A 102 13.41 -3.34 -12.82
CA SER A 102 14.53 -3.66 -11.92
C SER A 102 14.91 -2.47 -11.05
N TRP A 103 14.70 -2.59 -9.73
CA TRP A 103 15.06 -1.59 -8.73
C TRP A 103 16.21 -2.06 -7.83
N ILE A 104 16.81 -1.14 -7.08
CA ILE A 104 17.88 -1.47 -6.11
C ILE A 104 17.36 -1.29 -4.69
N VAL A 105 17.29 -2.36 -3.90
CA VAL A 105 16.94 -2.25 -2.48
C VAL A 105 18.14 -1.72 -1.71
N GLU A 106 17.92 -0.67 -0.92
CA GLU A 106 18.94 -0.04 -0.07
C GLU A 106 18.86 -0.52 1.40
N ASN A 107 17.69 -0.96 1.83
CA ASN A 107 17.47 -1.46 3.18
C ASN A 107 16.21 -2.31 3.29
N ILE A 108 16.24 -3.29 4.21
CA ILE A 108 15.15 -4.26 4.43
C ILE A 108 14.82 -4.32 5.92
N SER A 109 13.56 -4.59 6.23
CA SER A 109 13.04 -4.94 7.54
C SER A 109 12.05 -6.10 7.42
N ALA A 110 11.58 -6.65 8.54
CA ALA A 110 10.59 -7.73 8.51
C ALA A 110 9.29 -7.31 7.79
N GLY A 111 8.88 -6.04 7.88
CA GLY A 111 7.61 -5.53 7.32
C GLY A 111 7.72 -4.80 5.98
N GLY A 112 8.90 -4.71 5.36
CA GLY A 112 9.07 -3.93 4.13
C GLY A 112 10.51 -3.55 3.80
N CYS A 113 10.69 -2.83 2.70
CA CYS A 113 11.99 -2.40 2.21
C CYS A 113 11.99 -0.94 1.75
N GLY A 114 13.18 -0.37 1.57
CA GLY A 114 13.40 0.87 0.85
C GLY A 114 14.16 0.57 -0.43
N ALA A 115 13.68 1.07 -1.57
CA ALA A 115 14.27 0.86 -2.88
C ALA A 115 14.55 2.18 -3.59
N LEU A 116 15.58 2.16 -4.42
CA LEU A 116 15.97 3.22 -5.33
C LEU A 116 15.49 2.85 -6.73
N VAL A 117 14.68 3.74 -7.30
CA VAL A 117 14.16 3.63 -8.67
C VAL A 117 14.95 4.59 -9.56
N PRO A 118 15.58 4.10 -10.64
CA PRO A 118 16.15 4.97 -11.67
C PRO A 118 15.02 5.83 -12.24
N SER A 119 15.17 7.16 -12.23
CA SER A 119 14.09 8.09 -12.59
C SER A 119 13.78 8.02 -14.09
N LEU A 120 12.90 7.09 -14.47
CA LEU A 120 12.06 7.21 -15.66
C LEU A 120 10.71 7.77 -15.24
N ARG A 121 10.08 8.56 -16.12
CA ARG A 121 8.69 8.97 -15.95
C ARG A 121 7.84 7.70 -15.92
N GLN A 122 7.48 7.29 -14.73
CA GLN A 122 6.60 6.16 -14.50
C GLN A 122 5.29 6.73 -13.99
N ASP A 123 4.38 6.94 -14.94
CA ASP A 123 3.06 7.50 -14.65
C ASP A 123 2.27 6.60 -13.68
N TRP A 124 2.63 5.31 -13.62
CA TRP A 124 2.03 4.32 -12.73
C TRP A 124 2.54 4.39 -11.28
N LEU A 125 3.72 4.96 -11.00
CA LEU A 125 4.31 4.88 -9.66
C LEU A 125 3.80 5.99 -8.74
N HIS A 126 2.84 5.64 -7.88
CA HIS A 126 2.30 6.51 -6.85
C HIS A 126 2.18 5.79 -5.49
N VAL A 127 1.92 6.55 -4.41
CA VAL A 127 1.58 5.96 -3.11
C VAL A 127 0.27 5.19 -3.23
N GLY A 128 0.22 3.96 -2.68
CA GLY A 128 -0.93 3.06 -2.77
C GLY A 128 -0.83 2.03 -3.91
N CYS A 129 0.11 2.19 -4.85
CA CYS A 129 0.31 1.23 -5.94
C CYS A 129 0.70 -0.17 -5.42
N LEU A 130 0.03 -1.19 -5.95
CA LEU A 130 0.27 -2.60 -5.64
C LEU A 130 1.44 -3.13 -6.46
N LEU A 131 2.30 -3.92 -5.82
CA LEU A 131 3.52 -4.45 -6.43
C LEU A 131 3.63 -5.96 -6.22
N GLY A 132 3.97 -6.68 -7.29
CA GLY A 132 4.61 -7.98 -7.23
C GLY A 132 6.11 -7.76 -7.12
N MET A 133 6.77 -8.42 -6.17
CA MET A 133 8.18 -8.18 -5.84
C MET A 133 8.96 -9.48 -5.75
N HIS A 134 10.01 -9.61 -6.55
CA HIS A 134 10.96 -10.70 -6.49
C HIS A 134 12.36 -10.19 -6.12
N TYR A 135 12.85 -10.62 -4.97
CA TYR A 135 14.19 -10.29 -4.48
C TYR A 135 15.22 -11.15 -5.20
N GLU A 136 16.36 -10.58 -5.57
CA GLU A 136 17.51 -11.35 -6.07
C GLU A 136 17.87 -12.48 -5.10
N GLY A 137 18.00 -13.71 -5.62
CA GLY A 137 18.25 -14.92 -4.82
C GLY A 137 17.03 -15.43 -4.04
N GLY A 138 15.87 -14.78 -4.14
CA GLY A 138 14.60 -15.26 -3.61
C GLY A 138 14.03 -16.41 -4.43
N SER A 139 13.16 -17.21 -3.81
CA SER A 139 12.50 -18.36 -4.44
C SER A 139 11.07 -18.08 -4.89
N HIS A 140 10.44 -17.02 -4.37
CA HIS A 140 9.02 -16.72 -4.61
C HIS A 140 8.79 -15.21 -4.73
N TRP A 141 7.74 -14.86 -5.46
CA TRP A 141 7.19 -13.52 -5.52
C TRP A 141 6.49 -13.17 -4.21
N SER A 142 6.65 -11.92 -3.79
CA SER A 142 5.97 -11.32 -2.65
C SER A 142 5.08 -10.17 -3.11
N VAL A 143 4.04 -9.85 -2.35
CA VAL A 143 3.13 -8.74 -2.68
C VAL A 143 3.35 -7.60 -1.70
N GLY A 144 3.37 -6.37 -2.20
CA GLY A 144 3.59 -5.17 -1.40
C GLY A 144 2.87 -3.95 -1.93
N ILE A 145 2.90 -2.87 -1.14
CA ILE A 145 2.29 -1.59 -1.49
C ILE A 145 3.30 -0.47 -1.29
N VAL A 146 3.35 0.47 -2.23
CA VAL A 146 4.11 1.72 -2.09
C VAL A 146 3.49 2.59 -0.99
N ARG A 147 4.23 2.87 0.08
CA ARG A 147 3.77 3.71 1.21
C ARG A 147 4.35 5.10 1.22
N ARG A 148 5.48 5.30 0.54
CA ARG A 148 6.15 6.60 0.48
C ARG A 148 6.97 6.70 -0.80
N LEU A 149 6.99 7.91 -1.33
CA LEU A 149 7.86 8.33 -2.41
C LEU A 149 8.60 9.58 -1.93
N SER A 150 9.90 9.63 -2.16
CA SER A 150 10.64 10.88 -2.06
C SER A 150 11.60 11.00 -3.24
N ARG A 151 11.74 12.21 -3.77
CA ARG A 151 12.60 12.50 -4.92
C ARG A 151 13.80 13.31 -4.42
N PRO A 152 14.86 12.66 -3.93
CA PRO A 152 16.04 13.38 -3.42
C PRO A 152 16.75 14.17 -4.52
N ASP A 153 16.69 13.72 -5.77
CA ASP A 153 17.17 14.47 -6.95
C ASP A 153 16.37 14.09 -8.21
N ALA A 154 16.63 14.78 -9.33
CA ALA A 154 15.90 14.56 -10.58
C ALA A 154 16.08 13.15 -11.18
N GLN A 155 17.18 12.46 -10.85
CA GLN A 155 17.60 11.19 -11.43
C GLN A 155 17.25 9.98 -10.55
N ARG A 156 16.85 10.21 -9.30
CA ARG A 156 16.60 9.16 -8.33
C ARG A 156 15.32 9.39 -7.55
N MET A 157 14.61 8.29 -7.34
CA MET A 157 13.42 8.26 -6.50
C MET A 157 13.56 7.16 -5.46
N ASN A 158 13.32 7.54 -4.21
CA ASN A 158 13.31 6.64 -3.08
C ASN A 158 11.87 6.19 -2.84
N VAL A 159 11.67 4.87 -2.86
CA VAL A 159 10.39 4.23 -2.64
C VAL A 159 10.47 3.47 -1.33
N GLY A 160 9.48 3.64 -0.45
CA GLY A 160 9.30 2.76 0.69
C GLY A 160 8.11 1.85 0.46
N ILE A 161 8.37 0.55 0.52
CA ILE A 161 7.40 -0.49 0.20
C ILE A 161 7.08 -1.25 1.48
N GLN A 162 5.80 -1.41 1.77
CA GLN A 162 5.32 -2.35 2.78
C GLN A 162 5.14 -3.72 2.12
N VAL A 163 5.70 -4.77 2.72
CA VAL A 163 5.42 -6.14 2.29
C VAL A 163 4.09 -6.56 2.92
N LEU A 164 3.12 -6.95 2.10
CA LEU A 164 1.82 -7.46 2.56
C LEU A 164 1.86 -8.96 2.83
N SER A 165 2.48 -9.72 1.92
CA SER A 165 2.64 -11.17 2.05
C SER A 165 3.86 -11.65 1.25
N ARG A 166 4.53 -12.70 1.75
CA ARG A 166 5.61 -13.42 1.04
C ARG A 166 5.15 -14.77 0.47
N ALA A 167 3.89 -15.14 0.72
CA ALA A 167 3.28 -16.39 0.30
C ALA A 167 1.92 -16.10 -0.35
N ALA A 168 1.84 -15.01 -1.12
CA ALA A 168 0.64 -14.65 -1.83
C ALA A 168 0.29 -15.71 -2.88
N GLN A 169 -0.99 -16.00 -3.05
CA GLN A 169 -1.47 -17.03 -3.97
C GLN A 169 -2.60 -16.47 -4.84
N PRO A 170 -2.54 -16.63 -6.17
CA PRO A 170 -3.68 -16.32 -7.02
C PRO A 170 -4.77 -17.36 -6.74
N VAL A 171 -6.02 -16.92 -6.66
CA VAL A 171 -7.16 -17.77 -6.35
C VAL A 171 -8.36 -17.43 -7.21
N GLU A 172 -9.14 -18.45 -7.57
CA GLU A 172 -10.45 -18.27 -8.16
C GLU A 172 -11.50 -18.08 -7.06
N LEU A 173 -12.40 -17.13 -7.29
CA LEU A 173 -13.42 -16.70 -6.36
C LEU A 173 -14.80 -16.90 -6.99
N ARG A 174 -15.73 -17.43 -6.21
CA ARG A 174 -17.16 -17.42 -6.53
C ARG A 174 -17.91 -16.71 -5.43
N ILE A 175 -18.84 -15.85 -5.80
CA ILE A 175 -19.59 -15.01 -4.86
C ILE A 175 -20.81 -15.78 -4.39
N GLU A 176 -20.99 -15.92 -3.08
CA GLU A 176 -22.21 -16.45 -2.50
C GLU A 176 -23.31 -15.38 -2.51
N THR A 177 -24.40 -15.70 -3.20
CA THR A 177 -25.59 -14.86 -3.30
C THR A 177 -26.77 -15.55 -2.63
N ALA A 178 -27.90 -14.85 -2.51
CA ALA A 178 -29.15 -15.43 -2.00
C ALA A 178 -29.63 -16.66 -2.80
N TYR A 179 -29.18 -16.82 -4.06
CA TYR A 179 -29.56 -17.92 -4.94
C TYR A 179 -28.47 -19.02 -5.04
N GLY A 180 -27.43 -18.95 -4.22
CA GLY A 180 -26.27 -19.83 -4.27
C GLY A 180 -25.02 -19.15 -4.85
N LEU A 181 -24.04 -19.95 -5.27
CA LEU A 181 -22.77 -19.45 -5.82
C LEU A 181 -22.95 -18.86 -7.22
N SER A 182 -22.27 -17.75 -7.49
CA SER A 182 -22.17 -17.14 -8.83
C SER A 182 -21.72 -18.16 -9.87
N LEU A 183 -22.25 -18.09 -11.09
CA LEU A 183 -21.77 -18.90 -12.21
C LEU A 183 -20.41 -18.44 -12.70
N ASP A 184 -20.23 -17.12 -12.77
CA ASP A 184 -18.96 -16.50 -13.13
C ASP A 184 -17.96 -16.60 -11.97
N THR A 185 -16.70 -16.74 -12.34
CA THR A 185 -15.56 -16.70 -11.43
C THR A 185 -14.86 -15.35 -11.52
N GLU A 186 -14.45 -14.85 -10.36
CA GLU A 186 -13.55 -13.72 -10.24
C GLU A 186 -12.15 -14.21 -9.85
N VAL A 187 -11.14 -13.38 -10.05
CA VAL A 187 -9.77 -13.69 -9.63
C VAL A 187 -9.38 -12.79 -8.48
N GLY A 188 -8.73 -13.37 -7.47
CA GLY A 188 -8.17 -12.66 -6.33
C GLY A 188 -6.74 -13.09 -6.01
N VAL A 189 -6.13 -12.37 -5.09
CA VAL A 189 -4.84 -12.74 -4.49
C VAL A 189 -5.03 -12.96 -3.00
N LEU A 190 -4.96 -14.22 -2.59
CA LEU A 190 -5.01 -14.63 -1.20
C LEU A 190 -3.69 -14.31 -0.52
N LEU A 191 -3.76 -13.60 0.61
CA LEU A 191 -2.62 -13.25 1.46
C LEU A 191 -2.75 -14.03 2.78
N PRO A 192 -2.15 -15.24 2.87
CA PRO A 192 -2.27 -16.05 4.07
C PRO A 192 -1.61 -15.38 5.28
N PRO A 193 -2.10 -15.66 6.49
CA PRO A 193 -1.50 -15.14 7.71
C PRO A 193 -0.06 -15.67 7.86
N THR A 194 0.87 -14.78 8.22
CA THR A 194 2.29 -15.14 8.40
C THR A 194 2.63 -15.50 9.83
N HIS A 195 1.87 -14.98 10.79
CA HIS A 195 2.01 -15.24 12.21
C HIS A 195 0.67 -15.58 12.86
N HIS A 196 0.72 -16.27 13.99
CA HIS A 196 -0.47 -16.60 14.76
C HIS A 196 -1.15 -15.31 15.24
N GLY A 197 -2.39 -15.08 14.80
CA GLY A 197 -3.14 -13.84 15.06
C GLY A 197 -3.07 -12.80 13.93
N ASP A 198 -2.32 -13.04 12.85
CA ASP A 198 -2.49 -12.28 11.61
C ASP A 198 -3.84 -12.63 10.97
N GLU A 199 -4.49 -11.63 10.39
CA GLU A 199 -5.77 -11.79 9.72
C GLU A 199 -5.54 -12.24 8.27
N LEU A 200 -6.38 -13.18 7.82
CA LEU A 200 -6.41 -13.59 6.42
C LEU A 200 -6.90 -12.40 5.58
N ARG A 201 -6.21 -12.12 4.49
CA ARG A 201 -6.53 -10.98 3.62
C ARG A 201 -6.67 -11.43 2.18
N LEU A 202 -7.50 -10.73 1.43
CA LEU A 202 -7.77 -11.01 0.03
C LEU A 202 -7.67 -9.72 -0.77
N VAL A 203 -6.89 -9.72 -1.85
CA VAL A 203 -6.87 -8.63 -2.82
C VAL A 203 -7.81 -8.98 -3.96
N VAL A 204 -8.72 -8.07 -4.31
CA VAL A 204 -9.65 -8.22 -5.43
C VAL A 204 -9.67 -6.96 -6.29
N ARG A 205 -10.25 -7.02 -7.49
CA ARG A 205 -10.52 -5.81 -8.28
C ARG A 205 -11.58 -4.92 -7.62
N PRO A 206 -11.55 -3.60 -7.84
CA PRO A 206 -12.57 -2.70 -7.35
C PRO A 206 -13.97 -3.11 -7.80
N GLY A 207 -14.90 -3.18 -6.86
CA GLY A 207 -16.31 -3.48 -7.14
C GLY A 207 -16.65 -4.98 -7.14
N VAL A 208 -15.68 -5.88 -7.01
CA VAL A 208 -15.93 -7.32 -6.79
C VAL A 208 -16.56 -7.55 -5.42
N TYR A 209 -16.18 -6.76 -4.41
CA TYR A 209 -16.72 -6.87 -3.07
C TYR A 209 -17.97 -6.01 -2.86
N VAL A 210 -19.06 -6.67 -2.45
CA VAL A 210 -20.25 -6.01 -1.89
C VAL A 210 -20.42 -6.43 -0.43
N PRO A 211 -20.66 -5.50 0.51
CA PRO A 211 -20.88 -5.84 1.92
C PRO A 211 -21.95 -6.90 2.13
N GLY A 212 -21.63 -7.90 2.95
CA GLY A 212 -22.50 -9.03 3.26
C GLY A 212 -22.40 -10.21 2.31
N GLN A 213 -21.65 -10.10 1.20
CA GLN A 213 -21.31 -11.25 0.36
C GLN A 213 -20.17 -12.06 0.96
N ARG A 214 -20.20 -13.38 0.72
CA ARG A 214 -19.10 -14.30 1.05
C ARG A 214 -18.45 -14.80 -0.23
N PHE A 215 -17.19 -15.19 -0.13
CA PHE A 215 -16.45 -15.74 -1.25
C PHE A 215 -16.14 -17.21 -1.00
N LYS A 216 -16.56 -18.08 -1.92
CA LYS A 216 -15.97 -19.40 -2.02
C LYS A 216 -14.69 -19.29 -2.84
N VAL A 217 -13.58 -19.65 -2.22
CA VAL A 217 -12.23 -19.59 -2.79
C VAL A 217 -11.77 -21.01 -3.07
N GLU A 218 -11.37 -21.29 -4.30
CA GLU A 218 -10.73 -22.57 -4.63
C GLU A 218 -9.24 -22.47 -4.30
N VAL A 219 -8.77 -23.25 -3.33
CA VAL A 219 -7.35 -23.36 -2.97
C VAL A 219 -6.85 -24.78 -3.28
N PRO A 220 -5.52 -25.03 -3.36
CA PRO A 220 -5.00 -26.36 -3.72
C PRO A 220 -5.47 -27.50 -2.81
N VAL A 221 -5.88 -27.19 -1.58
CA VAL A 221 -6.42 -28.15 -0.59
C VAL A 221 -7.95 -27.99 -0.44
N GLY A 222 -8.65 -27.89 -1.57
CA GLY A 222 -10.12 -27.80 -1.63
C GLY A 222 -10.67 -26.37 -1.58
N GLY A 223 -11.99 -26.25 -1.55
CA GLY A 223 -12.65 -24.94 -1.47
C GLY A 223 -12.76 -24.45 -0.03
N GLN A 224 -12.41 -23.20 0.22
CA GLN A 224 -12.58 -22.51 1.49
C GLN A 224 -13.62 -21.40 1.35
N MET A 225 -14.53 -21.27 2.31
CA MET A 225 -15.42 -20.11 2.38
C MET A 225 -14.74 -18.99 3.18
N LEU A 226 -14.77 -17.78 2.65
CA LEU A 226 -14.25 -16.58 3.29
C LEU A 226 -15.36 -15.54 3.46
N GLU A 227 -15.43 -14.95 4.64
CA GLU A 227 -16.31 -13.82 4.94
C GLU A 227 -15.47 -12.53 5.04
N PRO A 228 -15.58 -11.61 4.08
CA PRO A 228 -14.99 -10.27 4.19
C PRO A 228 -15.58 -9.52 5.39
N VAL A 229 -14.71 -8.92 6.20
CA VAL A 229 -15.07 -8.16 7.40
C VAL A 229 -15.08 -6.67 7.08
N ASP A 230 -14.02 -6.16 6.45
CA ASP A 230 -13.89 -4.79 6.00
C ASP A 230 -12.86 -4.62 4.88
N VAL A 231 -12.89 -3.44 4.27
CA VAL A 231 -11.88 -3.01 3.29
C VAL A 231 -10.77 -2.31 4.06
N VAL A 232 -9.59 -2.93 4.10
CA VAL A 232 -8.39 -2.41 4.78
C VAL A 232 -7.76 -1.30 3.95
N GLU A 233 -7.78 -1.43 2.62
CA GLU A 233 -7.18 -0.47 1.70
C GLU A 233 -7.86 -0.49 0.33
N ARG A 234 -7.88 0.67 -0.31
CA ARG A 234 -8.30 0.84 -1.70
C ARG A 234 -7.16 1.47 -2.48
N GLY A 235 -6.67 0.76 -3.49
CA GLY A 235 -5.77 1.30 -4.50
C GLY A 235 -6.55 1.78 -5.72
N GLU A 236 -5.80 2.12 -6.77
CA GLU A 236 -6.37 2.50 -8.07
C GLU A 236 -7.08 1.32 -8.74
N ASP A 237 -6.50 0.13 -8.65
CA ASP A 237 -6.90 -1.07 -9.38
C ASP A 237 -7.13 -2.29 -8.47
N TYR A 238 -7.20 -2.09 -7.14
CA TYR A 238 -7.50 -3.16 -6.19
C TYR A 238 -8.23 -2.67 -4.92
N GLU A 239 -8.90 -3.61 -4.26
CA GLU A 239 -9.34 -3.51 -2.88
C GLU A 239 -8.69 -4.61 -2.04
N LEU A 240 -8.08 -4.24 -0.91
CA LEU A 240 -7.53 -5.17 0.07
C LEU A 240 -8.58 -5.40 1.16
N LEU A 241 -9.12 -6.61 1.18
CA LEU A 241 -10.11 -7.05 2.13
C LEU A 241 -9.43 -7.76 3.29
N ARG A 242 -9.95 -7.53 4.49
CA ARG A 242 -9.74 -8.43 5.60
C ARG A 242 -10.86 -9.45 5.60
N CYS A 243 -10.49 -10.71 5.75
CA CYS A 243 -11.41 -11.83 5.72
C CYS A 243 -11.23 -12.70 6.98
N ARG A 244 -12.29 -13.43 7.31
CA ARG A 244 -12.26 -14.49 8.31
C ARG A 244 -12.88 -15.76 7.74
N GLU A 245 -12.52 -16.89 8.34
CA GLU A 245 -13.25 -18.14 8.11
C GLU A 245 -14.62 -18.03 8.79
N PRO A 246 -15.71 -18.49 8.15
CA PRO A 246 -17.01 -18.51 8.79
C PRO A 246 -16.98 -19.47 9.99
N GLU A 247 -17.57 -19.06 11.10
CA GLU A 247 -17.75 -19.93 12.26
C GLU A 247 -18.65 -21.11 11.87
N ILE A 248 -18.15 -22.34 12.02
CA ILE A 248 -18.93 -23.56 11.86
C ILE A 248 -19.69 -23.75 13.17
N PHE A 249 -21.00 -23.47 13.17
CA PHE A 249 -21.90 -23.75 14.29
C PHE A 249 -22.41 -25.20 14.26
#